data_AF-A0A068TRH4-F1
#
_entry.id   AF-A0A068TRH4-F1
#
_cell.length_a   1.000
_cell.length_b   1.000
_cell.length_c   1.000
_cell.angle_alpha   90.00
_cell.angle_beta   90.00
_cell.angle_gamma   90.00
#
_symmetry.space_group_name_H-M   'P 1'
#
loop_
_entity.id
_entity.type
_entity.pdbx_description
1 polymer ?
#
loop_
_entity_poly.entity_id
_entity_poly.type
_entity_poly.pdbx_seq_one_letter_code
_entity_poly.pdbx_strand_id
1 'polypeptide(L)'
;MNSSASLQNSLPDDIALKIALSLQVSDVCSLGSCSRFWRELCGSDHVWEALYRDRWPAIDLDEESSADENGNHHLHQQLDLNLMGWRGLYVHKHNEMARKAASIFNYVESYLAFEAIEVGYYLKAVEDLSAMQFGFKDVQMFFLRPNINVLFNLIGLHYCFSKLDLPAECVAEALSMCRISERQVCVRWWKLGRWFYGFRLSDESLCRNVTLGDLATSKEEEVLRVLHRGAIHEVLRVQISAAKPECTPW
;
A
#
# COMPACT_ATOMS: atom_id res chain seq x y z
N MET A 1 12.87 42.87 -40.59
CA MET A 1 12.56 43.40 -39.25
C MET A 1 11.07 43.29 -39.04
N ASN A 2 10.64 42.31 -38.23
CA ASN A 2 9.35 42.31 -37.53
C ASN A 2 9.58 41.37 -36.34
N SER A 3 10.01 41.96 -35.22
CA SER A 3 10.10 41.29 -33.93
C SER A 3 8.72 40.83 -33.55
N SER A 4 8.43 39.55 -33.77
CA SER A 4 7.35 38.87 -33.06
C SER A 4 7.74 38.84 -31.59
N ALA A 5 7.19 39.78 -30.83
CA ALA A 5 7.17 39.73 -29.38
C ALA A 5 6.38 38.49 -28.95
N SER A 6 7.05 37.35 -28.87
CA SER A 6 6.60 36.20 -28.11
C SER A 6 7.64 35.90 -27.05
N LEU A 7 7.16 35.63 -25.82
CA LEU A 7 7.90 35.07 -24.68
C LEU A 7 8.59 36.06 -23.74
N GLN A 8 7.81 36.76 -22.91
CA GLN A 8 8.23 37.17 -21.57
C GLN A 8 7.26 36.67 -20.47
N ASN A 9 6.68 35.49 -20.68
CA ASN A 9 5.88 34.77 -19.67
C ASN A 9 6.39 33.32 -19.49
N SER A 10 7.70 33.11 -19.55
CA SER A 10 8.30 31.81 -19.24
C SER A 10 8.52 31.72 -17.73
N LEU A 11 7.93 30.71 -17.10
CA LEU A 11 8.23 30.34 -15.72
C LEU A 11 9.74 30.06 -15.59
N PRO A 12 10.44 30.63 -14.59
CA PRO A 12 11.84 30.29 -14.34
C PRO A 12 12.06 28.79 -14.13
N ASP A 13 13.15 28.25 -14.68
CA ASP A 13 13.45 26.81 -14.68
C ASP A 13 13.55 26.22 -13.27
N ASP A 14 14.06 26.98 -12.31
CA ASP A 14 14.18 26.56 -10.90
C ASP A 14 12.80 26.42 -10.23
N ILE A 15 11.86 27.31 -10.55
CA ILE A 15 10.48 27.24 -10.07
C ILE A 15 9.76 26.07 -10.75
N ALA A 16 9.96 25.91 -12.06
CA ALA A 16 9.39 24.78 -12.80
C ALA A 16 9.89 23.44 -12.22
N LEU A 17 11.17 23.34 -11.90
CA LEU A 17 11.76 22.15 -11.28
C LEU A 17 11.16 21.89 -9.91
N LYS A 18 11.02 22.92 -9.05
CA LYS A 18 10.35 22.78 -7.74
C LYS A 18 8.92 22.29 -7.87
N ILE A 19 8.18 22.78 -8.85
CA ILE A 19 6.83 22.27 -9.15
C ILE A 19 6.92 20.78 -9.49
N ALA A 20 7.77 20.39 -10.45
CA ALA A 20 7.90 18.99 -10.86
C ALA A 20 8.33 18.06 -9.70
N LEU A 21 9.23 18.51 -8.81
CA LEU A 21 9.68 17.77 -7.64
C LEU A 21 8.60 17.57 -6.56
N SER A 22 7.56 18.41 -6.56
CA SER A 22 6.46 18.34 -5.59
C SER A 22 5.30 17.45 -6.06
N LEU A 23 5.39 16.89 -7.26
CA LEU A 23 4.30 16.15 -7.90
C LEU A 23 4.46 14.64 -7.71
N GLN A 24 3.33 13.93 -7.74
CA GLN A 24 3.33 12.48 -7.80
C GLN A 24 3.66 12.00 -9.23
N VAL A 25 4.06 10.73 -9.37
CA VAL A 25 4.51 10.17 -10.67
C VAL A 25 3.45 10.32 -11.77
N SER A 26 2.17 10.16 -11.46
CA SER A 26 1.08 10.36 -12.43
C SER A 26 1.04 11.79 -12.95
N ASP A 27 1.28 12.76 -12.07
CA ASP A 27 1.19 14.18 -12.38
C ASP A 27 2.46 14.64 -13.11
N VAL A 28 3.62 14.11 -12.76
CA VAL A 28 4.88 14.30 -13.52
C VAL A 28 4.73 13.80 -14.95
N CYS A 29 4.12 12.62 -15.15
CA CYS A 29 3.87 12.08 -16.49
C CYS A 29 2.85 12.94 -17.26
N SER A 30 1.80 13.39 -16.59
CA SER A 30 0.75 14.22 -17.20
C SER A 30 1.30 15.58 -17.60
N LEU A 31 2.06 16.24 -16.72
CA LEU A 31 2.71 17.52 -16.97
C LEU A 31 3.74 17.43 -18.09
N GLY A 32 4.56 16.38 -18.08
CA GLY A 32 5.52 16.10 -19.16
C GLY A 32 4.87 15.90 -20.54
N SER A 33 3.58 15.56 -20.57
CA SER A 33 2.82 15.42 -21.82
C SER A 33 2.28 16.75 -22.36
N CYS A 34 2.29 17.83 -21.56
CA CYS A 34 1.69 19.11 -21.93
C CYS A 34 2.54 19.95 -22.92
N SER A 35 3.87 19.87 -22.86
CA SER A 35 4.76 20.67 -23.72
C SER A 35 6.14 20.03 -23.90
N ARG A 36 6.97 20.54 -24.82
CA ARG A 36 8.37 20.08 -24.95
C ARG A 36 9.20 20.43 -23.72
N PHE A 37 9.05 21.65 -23.21
CA PHE A 37 9.70 22.12 -21.99
C PHE A 37 9.43 21.19 -20.80
N TRP A 38 8.16 20.90 -20.51
CA TRP A 38 7.79 20.02 -19.41
C TRP A 38 8.24 18.58 -19.64
N ARG A 39 8.24 18.09 -20.89
CA ARG A 39 8.73 16.75 -21.21
C ARG A 39 10.20 16.57 -20.87
N GLU A 40 11.02 17.56 -21.20
CA GLU A 40 12.45 17.55 -20.89
C GLU A 40 12.67 17.68 -19.38
N LEU A 41 11.99 18.62 -18.73
CA LEU A 41 12.12 18.85 -17.29
C LEU A 41 11.64 17.67 -16.45
N CYS A 42 10.43 17.15 -16.70
CA CYS A 42 9.87 15.97 -16.02
C CYS A 42 10.60 14.68 -16.40
N GLY A 43 11.36 14.68 -17.50
CA GLY A 43 12.24 13.58 -17.89
C GLY A 43 13.61 13.60 -17.22
N SER A 44 13.95 14.68 -16.50
CA SER A 44 15.27 14.87 -15.91
C SER A 44 15.53 13.92 -14.73
N ASP A 45 16.77 13.47 -14.60
CA ASP A 45 17.17 12.53 -13.56
C ASP A 45 16.93 13.04 -12.14
N HIS A 46 17.08 14.35 -11.89
CA HIS A 46 16.79 14.96 -10.58
C HIS A 46 15.34 14.73 -10.12
N VAL A 47 14.37 14.81 -11.05
CA VAL A 47 12.97 14.57 -10.72
C VAL A 47 12.76 13.10 -10.36
N TRP A 48 13.32 12.18 -11.14
CA TRP A 48 13.16 10.74 -10.91
C TRP A 48 13.96 10.23 -9.72
N GLU A 49 15.11 10.82 -9.41
CA GLU A 49 15.87 10.56 -8.20
C GLU A 49 15.06 10.94 -6.96
N ALA A 50 14.50 12.15 -6.94
CA ALA A 50 13.68 12.61 -5.82
C ALA A 50 12.47 11.69 -5.61
N LEU A 51 11.75 11.35 -6.69
CA LEU A 51 10.63 10.39 -6.66
C LEU A 51 11.05 9.00 -6.18
N TYR A 52 12.24 8.55 -6.56
CA TYR A 52 12.77 7.27 -6.15
C TYR A 52 13.07 7.25 -4.66
N ARG A 53 13.80 8.23 -4.15
CA ARG A 53 14.21 8.33 -2.75
C ARG A 53 13.03 8.56 -1.82
N ASP A 54 12.08 9.39 -2.23
CA ASP A 54 10.82 9.63 -1.53
C ASP A 54 9.98 8.34 -1.41
N ARG A 55 10.03 7.46 -2.41
CA ARG A 55 9.33 6.17 -2.38
C ARG A 55 10.08 5.07 -1.64
N TRP A 56 11.39 5.00 -1.81
CA TRP A 56 12.26 3.96 -1.25
C TRP A 56 13.50 4.58 -0.59
N PRO A 57 13.36 5.13 0.62
CA PRO A 57 14.41 5.89 1.29
C PRO A 57 15.59 5.04 1.78
N ALA A 58 15.43 3.71 1.87
CA ALA A 58 16.43 2.79 2.42
C ALA A 58 17.67 2.55 1.52
N ILE A 59 17.95 3.44 0.58
CA ILE A 59 19.12 3.34 -0.30
C ILE A 59 20.01 4.55 -0.02
N ASP A 60 20.96 4.33 0.89
CA ASP A 60 22.18 5.12 0.95
C ASP A 60 23.07 4.64 -0.22
N LEU A 61 23.22 5.49 -1.24
CA LEU A 61 24.24 5.29 -2.28
C LEU A 61 25.61 5.81 -1.82
N ASP A 62 25.69 6.35 -0.61
CA ASP A 62 26.83 7.10 -0.08
C ASP A 62 27.42 6.42 1.16
N GLU A 63 27.87 5.16 1.06
CA GLU A 63 28.91 4.66 1.97
C GLU A 63 29.94 3.83 1.18
N GLU A 64 31.04 4.49 0.79
CA GLU A 64 32.29 3.79 0.55
C GLU A 64 32.71 3.09 1.85
N SER A 65 32.90 1.77 1.76
CA SER A 65 33.59 0.92 2.71
C SER A 65 32.89 0.58 4.04
N SER A 66 32.03 -0.45 3.99
CA SER A 66 32.19 -1.55 4.96
C SER A 66 31.75 -2.87 4.33
N ALA A 67 32.58 -3.89 4.54
CA ALA A 67 32.44 -5.20 3.96
C ALA A 67 31.31 -5.97 4.67
N ASP A 68 30.14 -6.01 4.06
CA ASP A 68 29.07 -6.95 4.44
C ASP A 68 28.56 -7.70 3.20
N GLU A 69 28.11 -8.94 3.40
CA GLU A 69 27.77 -9.95 2.38
C GLU A 69 26.60 -9.54 1.44
N ASN A 70 26.06 -8.32 1.58
CA ASN A 70 25.00 -7.74 0.76
C ASN A 70 25.47 -7.04 -0.53
N GLY A 71 26.78 -7.07 -0.83
CA GLY A 71 27.41 -6.32 -1.93
C GLY A 71 26.87 -6.58 -3.35
N ASN A 72 26.20 -7.72 -3.60
CA ASN A 72 25.66 -8.03 -4.93
C ASN A 72 24.47 -7.14 -5.33
N HIS A 73 23.60 -6.76 -4.40
CA HIS A 73 22.45 -5.90 -4.70
C HIS A 73 22.88 -4.47 -5.01
N HIS A 74 23.89 -3.97 -4.29
CA HIS A 74 24.44 -2.63 -4.47
C HIS A 74 25.17 -2.49 -5.82
N LEU A 75 26.02 -3.48 -6.17
CA LEU A 75 26.72 -3.49 -7.45
C LEU A 75 25.75 -3.57 -8.64
N HIS A 76 24.70 -4.39 -8.54
CA HIS A 76 23.69 -4.48 -9.60
C HIS A 76 22.90 -3.18 -9.76
N GLN A 77 22.53 -2.53 -8.65
CA GLN A 77 21.79 -1.27 -8.67
C GLN A 77 22.63 -0.10 -9.21
N GLN A 78 23.93 -0.06 -8.91
CA GLN A 78 24.86 0.95 -9.45
C GLN A 78 25.13 0.75 -10.95
N LEU A 79 25.21 -0.51 -11.40
CA LEU A 79 25.24 -0.86 -12.82
C LEU A 79 23.94 -0.46 -13.54
N ASP A 80 22.78 -0.73 -12.91
CA ASP A 80 21.47 -0.36 -13.45
C ASP A 80 21.28 1.17 -13.53
N LEU A 81 21.77 1.92 -12.54
CA LEU A 81 21.81 3.39 -12.58
C LEU A 81 22.65 3.90 -13.76
N ASN A 82 23.86 3.37 -13.93
CA ASN A 82 24.77 3.77 -15.00
C ASN A 82 24.24 3.43 -16.41
N LEU A 83 23.38 2.41 -16.53
CA LEU A 83 22.82 1.97 -17.81
C LEU A 83 21.45 2.57 -18.13
N MET A 84 20.60 2.84 -17.13
CA MET A 84 19.19 3.18 -17.33
C MET A 84 18.79 4.58 -16.83
N GLY A 85 19.64 5.26 -16.05
CA GLY A 85 19.30 6.50 -15.36
C GLY A 85 18.25 6.32 -14.25
N TRP A 86 17.94 7.39 -13.52
CA TRP A 86 17.02 7.33 -12.37
C TRP A 86 15.60 6.96 -12.77
N ARG A 87 15.14 7.45 -13.93
CA ARG A 87 13.83 7.08 -14.48
C ARG A 87 13.74 5.59 -14.77
N GLY A 88 14.77 5.02 -15.39
CA GLY A 88 14.82 3.60 -15.71
C GLY A 88 14.84 2.75 -14.45
N LEU A 89 15.65 3.12 -13.46
CA LEU A 89 15.69 2.46 -12.16
C LEU A 89 14.33 2.49 -11.44
N TYR A 90 13.66 3.65 -11.44
CA TYR A 90 12.32 3.79 -10.87
C TYR A 90 11.32 2.84 -11.52
N VAL A 91 11.30 2.80 -12.86
CA VAL A 91 10.40 1.91 -13.62
C VAL A 91 10.72 0.44 -13.35
N HIS A 92 12.00 0.07 -13.30
CA HIS A 92 12.42 -1.29 -13.00
C HIS A 92 11.92 -1.74 -11.62
N LYS A 93 12.21 -0.95 -10.58
CA LYS A 93 11.80 -1.26 -9.21
C LYS A 93 10.28 -1.23 -9.04
N HIS A 94 9.59 -0.30 -9.69
CA HIS A 94 8.13 -0.28 -9.72
C HIS A 94 7.55 -1.60 -10.27
N ASN A 95 8.10 -2.10 -11.39
CA ASN A 95 7.67 -3.36 -11.99
C ASN A 95 8.01 -4.57 -11.11
N GLU A 96 9.13 -4.53 -10.37
CA GLU A 96 9.45 -5.53 -9.36
C GLU A 96 8.41 -5.55 -8.23
N MET A 97 8.08 -4.40 -7.65
CA MET A 97 7.07 -4.30 -6.59
C MET A 97 5.67 -4.68 -7.09
N ALA A 98 5.34 -4.36 -8.35
CA ALA A 98 4.09 -4.78 -8.98
C ALA A 98 4.01 -6.31 -9.11
N ARG A 99 5.10 -7.00 -9.49
CA ARG A 99 5.17 -8.46 -9.53
C ARG A 99 5.02 -9.08 -8.15
N LYS A 100 5.68 -8.51 -7.13
CA LYS A 100 5.52 -8.91 -5.73
C LYS A 100 4.07 -8.77 -5.27
N ALA A 101 3.41 -7.65 -5.57
CA ALA A 101 2.01 -7.42 -5.22
C ALA A 101 1.08 -8.43 -5.91
N ALA A 102 1.32 -8.71 -7.20
CA ALA A 102 0.57 -9.73 -7.93
C ALA A 102 0.74 -11.14 -7.32
N SER A 103 1.92 -11.47 -6.80
CA SER A 103 2.14 -12.75 -6.12
C SER A 103 1.29 -12.88 -4.84
N ILE A 104 1.14 -11.79 -4.08
CA ILE A 104 0.28 -11.74 -2.90
C ILE A 104 -1.19 -11.87 -3.29
N PHE A 105 -1.62 -11.20 -4.38
CA PHE A 105 -2.99 -11.32 -4.88
C PHE A 105 -3.31 -12.76 -5.27
N ASN A 106 -2.46 -13.39 -6.08
CA ASN A 106 -2.63 -14.78 -6.50
C ASN A 106 -2.65 -15.74 -5.30
N TYR A 107 -1.78 -15.50 -4.31
CA TYR A 107 -1.76 -16.27 -3.07
C TYR A 107 -3.12 -16.19 -2.35
N VAL A 108 -3.57 -14.98 -2.03
CA VAL A 108 -4.85 -14.77 -1.32
C VAL A 108 -6.03 -15.34 -2.11
N GLU A 109 -6.07 -15.14 -3.44
CA GLU A 109 -7.12 -15.68 -4.31
C GLU A 109 -7.17 -17.20 -4.27
N SER A 110 -6.02 -17.88 -4.21
CA SER A 110 -5.97 -19.34 -4.12
C SER A 110 -6.56 -19.90 -2.81
N TYR A 111 -6.68 -19.07 -1.78
CA TYR A 111 -7.24 -19.42 -0.46
C TYR A 111 -8.62 -18.81 -0.21
N LEU A 112 -9.22 -18.14 -1.19
CA LEU A 112 -10.61 -17.69 -1.10
C LEU A 112 -11.56 -18.88 -1.25
N ALA A 113 -12.16 -19.29 -0.13
CA ALA A 113 -13.24 -20.26 -0.11
C ALA A 113 -14.57 -19.52 0.02
N PHE A 114 -15.42 -19.57 -1.01
CA PHE A 114 -16.71 -18.87 -1.03
C PHE A 114 -16.61 -17.37 -0.71
N GLU A 115 -15.63 -16.68 -1.32
CA GLU A 115 -15.36 -15.23 -1.13
C GLU A 115 -14.90 -14.84 0.29
N ALA A 116 -14.58 -15.82 1.13
CA ALA A 116 -14.02 -15.61 2.46
C ALA A 116 -12.61 -16.21 2.56
N ILE A 117 -11.77 -15.59 3.39
CA ILE A 117 -10.43 -16.05 3.72
C ILE A 117 -10.33 -16.34 5.23
N GLU A 118 -9.64 -17.41 5.59
CA GLU A 118 -9.27 -17.68 6.99
C GLU A 118 -8.18 -16.72 7.44
N VAL A 119 -8.25 -16.29 8.71
CA VAL A 119 -7.31 -15.31 9.26
C VAL A 119 -5.84 -15.75 9.17
N GLY A 120 -5.55 -17.05 9.20
CA GLY A 120 -4.18 -17.56 9.05
C GLY A 120 -3.56 -17.19 7.70
N TYR A 121 -4.30 -17.39 6.60
CA TYR A 121 -3.83 -17.01 5.26
C TYR A 121 -3.79 -15.49 5.08
N TYR A 122 -4.75 -14.78 5.66
CA TYR A 122 -4.75 -13.32 5.68
C TYR A 122 -3.53 -12.74 6.42
N LEU A 123 -3.22 -13.23 7.62
CA LEU A 123 -2.06 -12.78 8.39
C LEU A 123 -0.76 -13.14 7.68
N LYS A 124 -0.69 -14.32 7.05
CA LYS A 124 0.46 -14.70 6.25
C LYS A 124 0.70 -13.72 5.09
N ALA A 125 -0.35 -13.28 4.41
CA ALA A 125 -0.22 -12.25 3.38
C ALA A 125 0.33 -10.93 3.95
N VAL A 126 -0.14 -10.49 5.13
CA VAL A 126 0.39 -9.29 5.82
C VAL A 126 1.89 -9.44 6.15
N GLU A 127 2.31 -10.62 6.62
CA GLU A 127 3.74 -10.91 6.85
C GLU A 127 4.55 -10.91 5.55
N ASP A 128 3.97 -11.44 4.46
CA ASP A 128 4.65 -11.49 3.17
C ASP A 128 4.89 -10.10 2.57
N LEU A 129 4.00 -9.12 2.83
CA LEU A 129 4.27 -7.71 2.49
C LEU A 129 5.54 -7.19 3.20
N SER A 130 5.75 -7.57 4.47
CA SER A 130 6.94 -7.19 5.23
C SER A 130 8.19 -7.86 4.67
N ALA A 131 8.13 -9.17 4.42
CA ALA A 131 9.24 -9.93 3.85
C ALA A 131 9.63 -9.43 2.44
N MET A 132 8.65 -8.97 1.66
CA MET A 132 8.87 -8.40 0.33
C MET A 132 9.25 -6.91 0.34
N GLN A 133 9.38 -6.31 1.53
CA GLN A 133 9.83 -4.93 1.77
C GLN A 133 8.93 -3.86 1.12
N PHE A 134 7.61 -4.01 1.25
CA PHE A 134 6.68 -2.98 0.79
C PHE A 134 6.80 -1.70 1.63
N GLY A 135 7.04 -0.56 0.97
CA GLY A 135 6.90 0.76 1.58
C GLY A 135 5.46 1.26 1.58
N PHE A 136 5.17 2.33 2.33
CA PHE A 136 3.82 2.91 2.39
C PHE A 136 3.28 3.32 1.02
N LYS A 137 4.10 3.99 0.19
CA LYS A 137 3.71 4.39 -1.16
C LYS A 137 3.47 3.19 -2.09
N ASP A 138 4.15 2.06 -1.86
CA ASP A 138 3.83 0.81 -2.58
C ASP A 138 2.44 0.30 -2.20
N VAL A 139 2.11 0.31 -0.91
CA VAL A 139 0.78 -0.05 -0.40
C VAL A 139 -0.29 0.87 -0.99
N GLN A 140 -0.06 2.18 -1.01
CA GLN A 140 -0.97 3.15 -1.62
C GLN A 140 -1.23 2.83 -3.10
N MET A 141 -0.18 2.57 -3.88
CA MET A 141 -0.32 2.32 -5.33
C MET A 141 -0.96 0.97 -5.67
N PHE A 142 -0.64 -0.08 -4.93
CA PHE A 142 -1.05 -1.45 -5.29
C PHE A 142 -2.27 -1.95 -4.50
N PHE A 143 -2.33 -1.63 -3.20
CA PHE A 143 -3.33 -2.16 -2.28
C PHE A 143 -4.41 -1.15 -1.93
N LEU A 144 -4.17 0.16 -1.99
CA LEU A 144 -5.20 1.18 -1.69
C LEU A 144 -5.81 1.76 -2.96
N ARG A 145 -6.46 0.91 -3.75
CA ARG A 145 -7.16 1.33 -4.97
C ARG A 145 -8.58 0.77 -5.02
N PRO A 146 -9.54 1.51 -5.62
CA PRO A 146 -10.95 1.14 -5.57
C PRO A 146 -11.31 -0.07 -6.45
N ASN A 147 -10.48 -0.39 -7.46
CA ASN A 147 -10.76 -1.40 -8.47
C ASN A 147 -10.29 -2.83 -8.13
N ILE A 148 -9.90 -3.08 -6.87
CA ILE A 148 -9.52 -4.42 -6.39
C ILE A 148 -10.48 -4.92 -5.31
N ASN A 149 -10.40 -6.20 -4.92
CA ASN A 149 -11.17 -6.72 -3.79
C ASN A 149 -10.83 -5.97 -2.48
N VAL A 150 -11.85 -5.69 -1.67
CA VAL A 150 -11.70 -4.99 -0.38
C VAL A 150 -10.80 -5.75 0.60
N LEU A 151 -10.70 -7.08 0.48
CA LEU A 151 -9.77 -7.89 1.27
C LEU A 151 -8.32 -7.49 1.04
N PHE A 152 -7.94 -7.15 -0.20
CA PHE A 152 -6.61 -6.63 -0.48
C PHE A 152 -6.40 -5.25 0.12
N ASN A 153 -7.41 -4.38 0.08
CA ASN A 153 -7.34 -3.09 0.77
C ASN A 153 -7.13 -3.30 2.28
N LEU A 154 -7.82 -4.27 2.87
CA LEU A 154 -7.69 -4.61 4.29
C LEU A 154 -6.30 -5.17 4.65
N ILE A 155 -5.69 -6.00 3.78
CA ILE A 155 -4.31 -6.48 3.95
C ILE A 155 -3.35 -5.29 3.97
N GLY A 156 -3.47 -4.38 3.00
CA GLY A 156 -2.65 -3.17 2.94
C GLY A 156 -2.84 -2.29 4.18
N LEU A 157 -4.09 -2.07 4.59
CA LEU A 157 -4.44 -1.31 5.79
C LEU A 157 -3.81 -1.90 7.06
N HIS A 158 -3.94 -3.21 7.24
CA HIS A 158 -3.40 -3.91 8.41
C HIS A 158 -1.87 -3.88 8.41
N TYR A 159 -1.24 -4.05 7.25
CA TYR A 159 0.21 -3.92 7.11
C TYR A 159 0.72 -2.52 7.52
N CYS A 160 0.02 -1.45 7.11
CA CYS A 160 0.36 -0.07 7.50
C CYS A 160 0.42 0.12 9.02
N PHE A 161 -0.53 -0.44 9.76
CA PHE A 161 -0.55 -0.33 11.21
C PHE A 161 0.42 -1.30 11.91
N SER A 162 0.48 -2.55 11.44
CA SER A 162 1.18 -3.61 12.15
C SER A 162 2.70 -3.66 11.90
N LYS A 163 3.14 -3.26 10.70
CA LYS A 163 4.54 -3.43 10.26
C LYS A 163 5.22 -2.12 9.94
N LEU A 164 4.49 -1.14 9.42
CA LEU A 164 5.04 0.20 9.14
C LEU A 164 4.86 1.18 10.30
N ASP A 165 4.08 0.80 11.33
CA ASP A 165 3.80 1.63 12.52
C ASP A 165 3.33 3.06 12.17
N LEU A 166 2.46 3.16 11.15
CA LEU A 166 2.00 4.45 10.66
C LEU A 166 0.91 5.04 11.56
N PRO A 167 0.91 6.38 11.78
CA PRO A 167 -0.18 7.05 12.49
C PRO A 167 -1.53 6.86 11.79
N ALA A 168 -2.58 6.69 12.59
CA ALA A 168 -3.97 6.56 12.13
C ALA A 168 -4.41 7.69 11.19
N GLU A 169 -3.97 8.92 11.45
CA GLU A 169 -4.29 10.10 10.65
C GLU A 169 -3.77 9.97 9.21
N CYS A 170 -2.50 9.56 9.05
CA CYS A 170 -1.88 9.36 7.74
C CYS A 170 -2.57 8.26 6.93
N VAL A 171 -2.95 7.18 7.61
CA VAL A 171 -3.64 6.05 6.97
C VAL A 171 -5.08 6.44 6.58
N ALA A 172 -5.81 7.13 7.46
CA ALA A 172 -7.16 7.62 7.18
C ALA A 172 -7.19 8.61 6.01
N GLU A 173 -6.22 9.53 5.95
CA GLU A 173 -6.06 10.44 4.81
C GLU A 173 -5.85 9.68 3.50
N ALA A 174 -4.95 8.69 3.49
CA ALA A 174 -4.71 7.86 2.32
C ALA A 174 -5.96 7.10 1.85
N LEU A 175 -6.76 6.54 2.77
CA LEU A 175 -8.02 5.87 2.41
C LEU A 175 -9.02 6.85 1.77
N SER A 176 -9.09 8.09 2.28
CA SER A 176 -9.94 9.15 1.75
C SER A 176 -9.50 9.59 0.35
N MET A 177 -8.21 9.85 0.17
CA MET A 177 -7.62 10.20 -1.14
C MET A 177 -7.87 9.10 -2.18
N CYS A 178 -7.74 7.83 -1.78
CA CYS A 178 -7.97 6.69 -2.65
C CYS A 178 -9.46 6.32 -2.82
N ARG A 179 -10.38 7.03 -2.13
CA ARG A 179 -11.83 6.81 -2.18
C ARG A 179 -12.26 5.39 -1.81
N ILE A 180 -11.62 4.83 -0.78
CA ILE A 180 -11.91 3.48 -0.30
C ILE A 180 -12.33 3.42 1.18
N SER A 181 -12.46 4.56 1.87
CA SER A 181 -12.88 4.62 3.29
C SER A 181 -14.17 3.86 3.56
N GLU A 182 -15.18 4.03 2.70
CA GLU A 182 -16.52 3.46 2.86
C GLU A 182 -16.62 1.99 2.47
N ARG A 183 -15.54 1.38 1.96
CA ARG A 183 -15.56 -0.03 1.60
C ARG A 183 -15.65 -0.89 2.85
N GLN A 184 -16.44 -1.95 2.80
CA GLN A 184 -16.77 -2.75 3.98
C GLN A 184 -16.29 -4.20 3.88
N VAL A 185 -15.95 -4.76 5.03
CA VAL A 185 -15.63 -6.18 5.24
C VAL A 185 -16.55 -6.75 6.33
N CYS A 186 -17.00 -8.01 6.20
CA CYS A 186 -17.51 -8.76 7.36
C CYS A 186 -16.34 -9.53 7.96
N VAL A 187 -16.10 -9.32 9.25
CA VAL A 187 -15.24 -10.18 10.04
C VAL A 187 -16.14 -11.07 10.88
N ARG A 188 -16.03 -12.38 10.70
CA ARG A 188 -16.76 -13.39 11.47
C ARG A 188 -15.79 -14.16 12.34
N TRP A 189 -16.08 -14.29 13.63
CA TRP A 189 -15.27 -15.10 14.53
C TRP A 189 -16.11 -15.91 15.50
N TRP A 190 -15.56 -17.04 15.92
CA TRP A 190 -16.22 -17.98 16.82
C TRP A 190 -15.49 -18.00 18.15
N LYS A 191 -16.21 -17.68 19.24
CA LYS A 191 -15.68 -17.73 20.60
C LYS A 191 -16.03 -19.05 21.27
N LEU A 192 -15.07 -19.61 21.99
CA LEU A 192 -15.29 -20.76 22.86
C LEU A 192 -16.24 -20.38 23.99
N GLY A 193 -17.25 -21.21 24.21
CA GLY A 193 -18.15 -21.04 25.34
C GLY A 193 -17.39 -21.12 26.66
N ARG A 194 -17.59 -20.12 27.52
CA ARG A 194 -16.93 -20.03 28.83
C ARG A 194 -17.50 -21.07 29.79
N TRP A 195 -16.67 -21.54 30.72
CA TRP A 195 -17.15 -22.35 31.83
C TRP A 195 -17.80 -21.44 32.88
N PHE A 196 -19.05 -21.73 33.24
CA PHE A 196 -19.80 -21.00 34.25
C PHE A 196 -20.53 -21.99 35.16
N TYR A 197 -20.26 -21.94 36.47
CA TYR A 197 -20.78 -22.89 37.46
C TYR A 197 -20.66 -24.38 37.08
N GLY A 198 -19.53 -24.78 36.50
CA GLY A 198 -19.28 -26.18 36.13
C GLY A 198 -19.98 -26.65 34.84
N PHE A 199 -20.70 -25.76 34.16
CA PHE A 199 -21.24 -26.01 32.82
C PHE A 199 -20.47 -25.21 31.78
N ARG A 200 -20.22 -25.82 30.62
CA ARG A 200 -19.69 -25.11 29.46
C ARG A 200 -20.84 -24.42 28.72
N LEU A 201 -20.78 -23.10 28.60
CA LEU A 201 -21.71 -22.33 27.77
C LEU A 201 -21.55 -22.72 26.29
N SER A 202 -22.56 -22.43 25.48
CA SER A 202 -22.49 -22.66 24.03
C SER A 202 -21.41 -21.78 23.40
N ASP A 203 -20.77 -22.30 22.36
CA ASP A 203 -19.87 -21.50 21.54
C ASP A 203 -20.67 -20.38 20.83
N GLU A 204 -20.09 -19.18 20.77
CA GLU A 204 -20.75 -17.99 20.20
C GLU A 204 -20.13 -17.64 18.85
N SER A 205 -20.95 -17.26 17.86
CA SER A 205 -20.48 -16.70 16.60
C SER A 205 -20.84 -15.22 16.49
N LEU A 206 -19.87 -14.37 16.21
CA LEU A 206 -20.08 -12.96 15.94
C LEU A 206 -19.74 -12.66 14.47
N CYS A 207 -20.52 -11.83 13.77
CA CYS A 207 -20.10 -11.13 12.54
C CYS A 207 -20.26 -9.64 12.77
N ARG A 208 -19.27 -8.87 12.32
CA ARG A 208 -19.30 -7.42 12.27
C ARG A 208 -18.98 -6.97 10.87
N ASN A 209 -19.86 -6.13 10.31
CA ASN A 209 -19.56 -5.35 9.11
C ASN A 209 -18.89 -4.06 9.56
N VAL A 210 -17.71 -3.78 9.02
CA VAL A 210 -16.94 -2.57 9.36
C VAL A 210 -16.42 -1.92 8.09
N THR A 211 -16.35 -0.59 8.08
CA THR A 211 -15.72 0.15 6.99
C THR A 211 -14.20 0.20 7.20
N LEU A 212 -13.44 0.35 6.12
CA LEU A 212 -12.00 0.59 6.22
C LEU A 212 -11.68 1.89 6.98
N GLY A 213 -12.53 2.91 6.85
CA GLY A 213 -12.41 4.17 7.59
C GLY A 213 -12.61 4.02 9.10
N ASP A 214 -13.58 3.22 9.54
CA ASP A 214 -13.81 2.96 10.97
C ASP A 214 -12.67 2.15 11.58
N LEU A 215 -12.09 1.21 10.81
CA LEU A 215 -10.86 0.52 11.19
C LEU A 215 -9.67 1.47 11.29
N ALA A 216 -9.53 2.44 10.37
CA ALA A 216 -8.44 3.41 10.44
C ALA A 216 -8.57 4.40 11.62
N THR A 217 -9.79 4.69 12.09
CA THR A 217 -10.05 5.68 13.15
C THR A 217 -10.21 5.08 14.55
N SER A 218 -9.79 3.82 14.75
CA SER A 218 -9.87 3.09 16.02
C SER A 218 -11.28 2.94 16.62
N LYS A 219 -12.34 3.25 15.85
CA LYS A 219 -13.73 3.05 16.31
C LYS A 219 -14.07 1.57 16.50
N GLU A 220 -13.39 0.69 15.76
CA GLU A 220 -13.61 -0.76 15.74
C GLU A 220 -12.41 -1.52 16.32
N GLU A 221 -11.95 -1.12 17.50
CA GLU A 221 -10.76 -1.68 18.17
C GLU A 221 -10.90 -3.18 18.49
N GLU A 222 -12.11 -3.69 18.78
CA GLU A 222 -12.32 -5.14 18.96
C GLU A 222 -12.01 -5.89 17.66
N VAL A 223 -12.50 -5.41 16.52
CA VAL A 223 -12.30 -6.06 15.22
C VAL A 223 -10.83 -6.03 14.82
N LEU A 224 -10.15 -4.90 15.02
CA LEU A 224 -8.70 -4.81 14.81
C LEU A 224 -7.94 -5.80 15.68
N ARG A 225 -8.27 -5.92 16.97
CA ARG A 225 -7.62 -6.91 17.86
C ARG A 225 -7.84 -8.34 17.38
N VAL A 226 -9.04 -8.68 16.88
CA VAL A 226 -9.33 -10.00 16.31
C VAL A 226 -8.50 -10.25 15.04
N LEU A 227 -8.42 -9.27 14.14
CA LEU A 227 -7.63 -9.37 12.91
C LEU A 227 -6.12 -9.50 13.20
N HIS A 228 -5.59 -8.71 14.14
CA HIS A 228 -4.20 -8.77 14.55
C HIS A 228 -3.82 -10.09 15.22
N ARG A 229 -4.67 -10.59 16.12
CA ARG A 229 -4.36 -11.77 16.94
C ARG A 229 -4.65 -13.09 16.23
N GLY A 230 -5.69 -13.12 15.40
CA GLY A 230 -6.20 -14.35 14.81
C GLY A 230 -6.89 -15.27 15.84
N ALA A 231 -6.83 -16.58 15.60
CA ALA A 231 -7.41 -17.59 16.46
C ALA A 231 -6.49 -17.90 17.66
N ILE A 232 -6.93 -17.57 18.88
CA ILE A 232 -6.21 -17.82 20.14
C ILE A 232 -7.23 -18.24 21.19
N HIS A 233 -6.98 -19.33 21.94
CA HIS A 233 -7.66 -19.88 23.15
C HIS A 233 -9.15 -19.57 23.40
N GLU A 234 -9.62 -18.31 23.32
CA GLU A 234 -11.02 -17.91 23.36
C GLU A 234 -11.66 -17.78 21.97
N VAL A 235 -10.90 -17.63 20.89
CA VAL A 235 -11.34 -17.50 19.50
C VAL A 235 -10.85 -18.71 18.69
N LEU A 236 -11.77 -19.55 18.23
CA LEU A 236 -11.47 -20.80 17.51
C LEU A 236 -11.10 -20.57 16.05
N ARG A 237 -11.78 -19.61 15.44
CA ARG A 237 -11.71 -19.38 13.99
C ARG A 237 -12.08 -17.92 13.73
N VAL A 238 -11.47 -17.36 12.69
CA VAL A 238 -11.80 -16.03 12.18
C VAL A 238 -11.81 -16.13 10.66
N GLN A 239 -12.91 -15.68 10.07
CA GLN A 239 -13.13 -15.57 8.64
C GLN A 239 -13.37 -14.12 8.26
N ILE A 240 -12.83 -13.72 7.12
CA ILE A 240 -12.95 -12.37 6.60
C ILE A 240 -13.51 -12.45 5.19
N SER A 241 -14.55 -11.70 4.89
CA SER A 241 -15.11 -11.61 3.54
C SER A 241 -15.39 -10.15 3.17
N ALA A 242 -15.59 -9.89 1.88
CA ALA A 242 -16.27 -8.67 1.48
C ALA A 242 -17.64 -8.60 2.18
N ALA A 243 -18.05 -7.42 2.63
CA ALA A 243 -19.38 -7.26 3.18
C ALA A 243 -20.41 -7.49 2.07
N LYS A 244 -21.41 -8.33 2.33
CA LYS A 244 -22.55 -8.45 1.43
C LYS A 244 -23.41 -7.19 1.60
N PRO A 245 -23.97 -6.62 0.53
CA PRO A 245 -24.97 -5.58 0.68
C PRO A 245 -26.08 -6.12 1.58
N GLU A 246 -26.51 -5.31 2.55
CA GLU A 246 -27.63 -5.67 3.41
C GLU A 246 -28.79 -6.08 2.50
N CYS A 247 -29.18 -7.35 2.58
CA CYS A 247 -30.37 -7.82 1.92
C CYS A 247 -31.52 -7.14 2.65
N THR A 248 -32.05 -6.04 2.08
CA THR A 248 -33.29 -5.45 2.57
C THR A 248 -34.33 -6.55 2.57
N PRO A 249 -34.89 -6.94 3.74
CA PRO A 249 -36.00 -7.87 3.75
C PRO A 249 -37.18 -7.18 3.05
N TRP A 250 -37.72 -7.83 2.02
CA TRP A 250 -38.94 -7.41 1.33
C TRP A 250 -40.15 -7.67 2.22
#